data_AF-A0AAW9K8Y5-F1
#
_entry.id   AF-A0AAW9K8Y5-F1
#
_cell.length_a   1.000
_cell.length_b   1.000
_cell.length_c   1.000
_cell.angle_alpha   90.00
_cell.angle_beta   90.00
_cell.angle_gamma   90.00
#
_symmetry.space_group_name_H-M   'P 1'
#
loop_
_entity.id
_entity.type
_entity.pdbx_description
1 polymer ?
#
loop_
_entity_poly.entity_id
_entity_poly.type
_entity_poly.pdbx_seq_one_letter_code
_entity_poly.pdbx_strand_id
1 'polypeptide(L)'
;NPVEEDEKIYHWNPIGTSSEWELPNSWGNLKTVELYELSDLGRTKVKTVNVSNGKVNLNVKQNTPYIVTKGEVKEERIASWGEASKINDPGFDSQSWKYWNKESKDGDTNHITFINEDISTRKGNDVVSIGAKDGKISQTINGLEPGKTYSLSTWVKNDGNREVTLGAELG
;
A
#
# COMPACT_ATOMS: atom_id res chain seq x y z
N ASN A 1 21.98 5.98 4.85
CA ASN A 1 22.34 4.66 5.42
C ASN A 1 21.95 3.58 4.44
N PRO A 2 22.89 3.05 3.64
CA PRO A 2 22.67 1.73 3.05
C PRO A 2 22.47 0.74 4.21
N VAL A 3 21.48 -0.13 4.07
CA VAL A 3 21.16 -1.19 5.05
C VAL A 3 22.42 -2.03 5.22
N GLU A 4 22.90 -2.26 6.43
CA GLU A 4 23.95 -3.25 6.67
C GLU A 4 23.47 -4.58 6.06
N GLU A 5 24.30 -5.23 5.25
CA GLU A 5 23.94 -6.37 4.40
C GLU A 5 23.36 -7.59 5.17
N ASP A 6 23.39 -7.57 6.50
CA ASP A 6 23.00 -8.66 7.39
C ASP A 6 21.73 -8.42 8.24
N GLU A 7 20.91 -7.39 7.95
CA GLU A 7 19.69 -7.12 8.75
C GLU A 7 18.47 -7.98 8.37
N LYS A 8 18.36 -8.39 7.11
CA LYS A 8 17.15 -9.08 6.58
C LYS A 8 17.47 -10.02 5.42
N ILE A 9 16.61 -11.02 5.22
CA ILE A 9 16.67 -11.97 4.10
C ILE A 9 15.38 -11.85 3.30
N TYR A 10 15.48 -11.70 1.98
CA TYR A 10 14.31 -11.77 1.10
C TYR A 10 13.98 -13.23 0.78
N HIS A 11 12.69 -13.55 0.82
CA HIS A 11 12.20 -14.89 0.47
C HIS A 11 11.09 -14.79 -0.59
N TRP A 12 11.20 -15.65 -1.60
CA TRP A 12 10.22 -15.78 -2.68
C TRP A 12 10.04 -17.26 -3.01
N ASN A 13 8.79 -17.67 -3.18
CA ASN A 13 8.44 -19.05 -3.51
C ASN A 13 7.46 -19.09 -4.69
N PRO A 14 7.92 -19.43 -5.91
CA PRO A 14 7.07 -19.49 -7.08
C PRO A 14 6.24 -20.77 -7.15
N ILE A 15 6.49 -21.76 -6.29
CA ILE A 15 5.83 -23.08 -6.33
C ILE A 15 4.73 -23.19 -5.26
N GLY A 16 4.83 -22.43 -4.16
CA GLY A 16 3.82 -22.43 -3.10
C GLY A 16 3.91 -23.61 -2.13
N THR A 17 5.04 -24.34 -2.11
CA THR A 17 5.29 -25.47 -1.21
C THR A 17 6.11 -25.06 0.01
N SER A 18 6.10 -25.86 1.08
CA SER A 18 7.05 -25.65 2.19
C SER A 18 8.50 -25.75 1.71
N SER A 19 9.38 -24.89 2.23
CA SER A 19 10.82 -24.89 1.91
C SER A 19 11.66 -24.72 3.18
N GLU A 20 12.76 -25.45 3.28
CA GLU A 20 13.74 -25.34 4.37
C GLU A 20 14.94 -24.50 3.90
N TRP A 21 15.36 -23.55 4.74
CA TRP A 21 16.46 -22.63 4.45
C TRP A 21 17.45 -22.61 5.61
N GLU A 22 18.73 -22.66 5.29
CA GLU A 22 19.82 -22.42 6.24
C GLU A 22 20.04 -20.91 6.37
N LEU A 23 20.07 -20.42 7.61
CA LEU A 23 20.32 -19.01 7.90
C LEU A 23 21.83 -18.72 7.78
N PRO A 24 22.22 -17.49 7.40
CA PRO A 24 23.62 -17.09 7.38
C PRO A 24 24.27 -17.23 8.76
N ASN A 25 25.53 -17.68 8.79
CA ASN A 25 26.29 -17.80 10.05
C ASN A 25 26.37 -16.48 10.84
N SER A 26 26.32 -15.32 10.16
CA SER A 26 26.31 -13.98 10.77
C SER A 26 25.05 -13.72 11.62
N TRP A 27 24.00 -14.52 11.49
CA TRP A 27 22.80 -14.44 12.31
C TRP A 27 22.95 -15.20 13.63
N GLY A 28 24.00 -16.02 13.78
CA GLY A 28 24.31 -16.71 15.02
C GLY A 28 23.26 -17.76 15.41
N ASN A 29 23.21 -18.09 16.71
CA ASN A 29 22.34 -19.15 17.24
C ASN A 29 20.95 -18.62 17.66
N LEU A 30 20.28 -17.91 16.74
CA LEU A 30 18.91 -17.46 16.97
C LEU A 30 18.00 -18.65 17.30
N LYS A 31 17.02 -18.40 18.17
CA LYS A 31 15.93 -19.36 18.46
C LYS A 31 14.71 -19.10 17.59
N THR A 32 14.53 -17.86 17.18
CA THR A 32 13.43 -17.43 16.35
C THR A 32 13.89 -16.35 15.38
N VAL A 33 13.12 -16.18 14.30
CA VAL A 33 13.16 -15.05 13.38
C VAL A 33 11.74 -14.57 13.13
N GLU A 34 11.59 -13.36 12.60
CA GLU A 34 10.29 -12.79 12.27
C GLU A 34 10.08 -12.77 10.76
N LEU A 35 8.93 -13.26 10.31
CA LEU A 35 8.53 -13.30 8.90
C LEU A 35 7.48 -12.23 8.62
N TYR A 36 7.72 -11.44 7.58
CA TYR A 36 6.81 -10.39 7.11
C TYR A 36 6.45 -10.60 5.65
N GLU A 37 5.17 -10.45 5.31
CA GLU A 37 4.67 -10.37 3.94
C GLU A 37 4.89 -8.95 3.41
N LEU A 38 5.26 -8.81 2.16
CA LEU A 38 5.44 -7.52 1.50
C LEU A 38 4.30 -7.26 0.52
N SER A 39 3.77 -6.04 0.54
CA SER A 39 2.88 -5.49 -0.48
C SER A 39 3.29 -4.04 -0.82
N ASP A 40 2.53 -3.42 -1.72
CA ASP A 40 2.49 -1.97 -1.97
C ASP A 40 2.29 -1.10 -0.70
N LEU A 41 1.68 -1.68 0.34
CA LEU A 41 1.49 -1.06 1.66
C LEU A 41 2.69 -1.21 2.60
N GLY A 42 3.75 -1.90 2.16
CA GLY A 42 4.95 -2.13 2.95
C GLY A 42 5.00 -3.55 3.50
N ARG A 43 5.44 -3.70 4.75
CA ARG A 43 5.64 -5.00 5.39
C ARG A 43 4.56 -5.23 6.44
N THR A 44 4.04 -6.45 6.53
CA THR A 44 3.06 -6.87 7.53
C THR A 44 3.56 -8.13 8.22
N LYS A 45 3.63 -8.14 9.56
CA LYS A 45 4.10 -9.31 10.31
C LYS A 45 3.15 -10.48 10.08
N VAL A 46 3.71 -11.61 9.65
CA VAL A 46 2.96 -12.85 9.43
C VAL A 46 3.04 -13.72 10.68
N LYS A 47 4.27 -14.01 11.14
CA LYS A 47 4.52 -14.87 12.29
C LYS A 47 5.98 -14.81 12.75
N THR A 48 6.18 -15.25 13.99
CA THR A 48 7.50 -15.68 14.50
C THR A 48 7.76 -17.12 14.06
N VAL A 49 8.96 -17.40 13.55
CA VAL A 49 9.38 -18.72 13.03
C VAL A 49 10.50 -19.26 13.90
N ASN A 50 10.35 -20.50 14.37
CA ASN A 50 11.39 -21.18 15.14
C ASN A 50 12.59 -21.53 14.24
N VAL A 51 13.79 -21.36 14.80
CA VAL A 51 15.05 -21.77 14.20
C VAL A 51 15.50 -23.06 14.86
N SER A 52 15.82 -24.06 14.05
CA SER A 52 16.35 -25.35 14.52
C SER A 52 17.60 -25.69 13.73
N ASN A 53 18.73 -25.92 14.42
CA ASN A 53 20.03 -26.21 13.81
C ASN A 53 20.43 -25.17 12.73
N GLY A 54 20.19 -23.89 13.00
CA GLY A 54 20.48 -22.80 12.06
C GLY A 54 19.53 -22.72 10.85
N LYS A 55 18.44 -23.50 10.84
CA LYS A 55 17.48 -23.54 9.73
C LYS A 55 16.09 -23.08 10.10
N VAL A 56 15.35 -22.62 9.09
CA VAL A 56 13.92 -22.26 9.17
C VAL A 56 13.12 -23.01 8.12
N ASN A 57 11.87 -23.35 8.44
CA ASN A 57 10.92 -23.91 7.49
C ASN A 57 9.82 -22.89 7.19
N LEU A 58 9.69 -22.51 5.92
CA LEU A 58 8.78 -21.48 5.45
C LEU A 58 7.69 -22.11 4.57
N ASN A 59 6.46 -22.10 5.10
CA ASN A 59 5.24 -22.34 4.35
C ASN A 59 4.53 -20.98 4.16
N VAL A 60 4.58 -20.47 2.94
CA VAL A 60 4.14 -19.12 2.56
C VAL A 60 3.36 -19.16 1.24
N LYS A 61 2.61 -18.09 0.93
CA LYS A 61 1.81 -18.02 -0.30
C LYS A 61 2.71 -18.09 -1.53
N GLN A 62 2.22 -18.74 -2.58
CA GLN A 62 2.87 -18.74 -3.89
C GLN A 62 2.96 -17.31 -4.44
N ASN A 63 4.05 -16.99 -5.14
CA ASN A 63 4.24 -15.72 -5.84
C ASN A 63 3.99 -14.48 -4.95
N THR A 64 4.36 -14.56 -3.67
CA THR A 64 4.23 -13.47 -2.72
C THR A 64 5.60 -13.16 -2.11
N PRO A 65 6.03 -11.88 -2.05
CA PRO A 65 7.33 -11.54 -1.51
C PRO A 65 7.30 -11.47 0.02
N TYR A 66 8.37 -11.95 0.65
CA TYR A 66 8.53 -11.92 2.10
C TYR A 66 9.91 -11.40 2.49
N ILE A 67 10.01 -10.89 3.71
CA ILE A 67 11.30 -10.70 4.40
C ILE A 67 11.33 -11.49 5.70
N VAL A 68 12.50 -12.00 6.02
CA VAL A 68 12.85 -12.57 7.32
C VAL A 68 13.79 -11.59 8.01
N THR A 69 13.59 -11.37 9.30
CA THR A 69 14.40 -10.44 10.13
C THR A 69 14.79 -11.12 11.44
N LYS A 70 15.89 -10.67 12.07
CA LYS A 70 16.43 -11.27 13.32
C LYS A 70 15.48 -11.11 14.53
N GLY A 71 14.61 -10.12 14.49
CA GLY A 71 13.65 -9.78 15.54
C GLY A 71 12.59 -8.83 14.98
N GLU A 72 11.66 -8.39 15.81
CA GLU A 72 10.58 -7.53 15.34
C GLU A 72 11.11 -6.20 14.80
N VAL A 73 10.68 -5.86 13.60
CA VAL A 73 10.88 -4.56 12.98
C VAL A 73 9.54 -3.86 12.83
N LYS A 74 9.55 -2.54 12.96
CA LYS A 74 8.31 -1.76 12.82
C LYS A 74 7.77 -1.82 11.40
N GLU A 75 6.45 -1.84 11.30
CA GLU A 75 5.68 -1.73 10.05
C GLU A 75 5.53 -0.24 9.66
N GLU A 76 6.67 0.46 9.56
CA GLU A 76 6.69 1.87 9.20
C GLU A 76 6.46 2.07 7.69
N ARG A 77 5.63 3.06 7.36
CA ARG A 77 5.38 3.54 6.01
C ARG A 77 5.59 5.04 5.97
N ILE A 78 5.92 5.59 4.79
CA ILE A 78 5.95 7.03 4.60
C ILE A 78 4.55 7.61 4.90
N ALA A 79 4.53 8.72 5.64
CA ALA A 79 3.31 9.38 6.07
C ALA A 79 2.98 10.61 5.21
N SER A 80 3.79 10.91 4.20
CA SER A 80 3.65 12.05 3.30
C SER A 80 3.62 11.53 1.86
N TRP A 81 2.49 11.75 1.18
CA TRP A 81 2.23 11.32 -0.19
C TRP A 81 1.87 12.52 -1.05
N GLY A 82 2.34 12.55 -2.29
CA GLY A 82 2.10 13.68 -3.21
C GLY A 82 3.07 14.84 -3.06
N GLU A 83 4.29 14.60 -2.57
CA GLU A 83 5.36 15.61 -2.53
C GLU A 83 5.53 16.28 -3.91
N ALA A 84 5.83 17.58 -3.90
CA ALA A 84 5.88 18.47 -5.06
C ALA A 84 4.54 18.71 -5.79
N SER A 85 3.46 18.03 -5.38
CA SER A 85 2.10 18.43 -5.71
C SER A 85 1.47 19.24 -4.55
N LYS A 86 0.34 19.91 -4.80
CA LYS A 86 -0.45 20.56 -3.74
C LYS A 86 -1.57 19.66 -3.19
N ILE A 87 -1.62 18.40 -3.66
CA ILE A 87 -2.67 17.42 -3.35
C ILE A 87 -2.02 16.30 -2.56
N ASN A 88 -2.57 15.98 -1.40
CA ASN A 88 -2.07 14.85 -0.61
C ASN A 88 -2.57 13.54 -1.22
N ASP A 89 -1.67 12.57 -1.37
CA ASP A 89 -1.99 11.23 -1.90
C ASP A 89 -2.81 11.26 -3.21
N PRO A 90 -2.32 11.93 -4.28
CA PRO A 90 -3.08 12.12 -5.52
C PRO A 90 -3.26 10.82 -6.32
N GLY A 91 -2.41 9.83 -6.09
CA GLY A 91 -2.47 8.50 -6.70
C GLY A 91 -3.22 7.45 -5.88
N PHE A 92 -3.70 7.82 -4.68
CA PHE A 92 -4.34 6.90 -3.73
C PHE A 92 -3.45 5.74 -3.24
N ASP A 93 -2.13 5.85 -3.42
CA ASP A 93 -1.13 4.82 -3.04
C ASP A 93 -1.15 4.55 -1.54
N SER A 94 -1.55 5.54 -0.72
CA SER A 94 -1.68 5.33 0.72
C SER A 94 -2.79 4.32 1.08
N GLN A 95 -3.76 4.11 0.18
CA GLN A 95 -5.00 3.35 0.38
C GLN A 95 -5.72 3.70 1.69
N SER A 96 -5.72 4.99 2.05
CA SER A 96 -6.24 5.50 3.31
C SER A 96 -7.10 6.74 3.12
N TRP A 97 -8.23 6.80 3.84
CA TRP A 97 -9.09 7.99 3.92
C TRP A 97 -8.53 9.11 4.81
N LYS A 98 -7.25 9.03 5.20
CA LYS A 98 -6.59 10.10 5.97
C LYS A 98 -6.43 11.39 5.17
N TYR A 99 -6.28 11.29 3.84
CA TYR A 99 -5.98 12.43 2.97
C TYR A 99 -7.19 12.94 2.18
N TRP A 100 -8.24 12.12 2.10
CA TRP A 100 -9.46 12.38 1.34
C TRP A 100 -10.69 12.11 2.21
N ASN A 101 -11.63 13.05 2.21
CA ASN A 101 -12.95 12.84 2.77
C ASN A 101 -13.84 12.13 1.74
N LYS A 102 -14.71 11.23 2.21
CA LYS A 102 -15.72 10.59 1.36
C LYS A 102 -17.13 10.86 1.89
N GLU A 103 -18.06 11.08 0.98
CA GLU A 103 -19.43 11.46 1.27
C GLU A 103 -20.39 10.77 0.30
N SER A 104 -21.63 10.52 0.73
CA SER A 104 -22.76 10.13 -0.12
C SER A 104 -24.01 10.86 0.38
N LYS A 105 -25.03 11.01 -0.48
CA LYS A 105 -26.29 11.66 -0.12
C LYS A 105 -27.06 10.93 0.98
N ASP A 106 -26.98 9.60 1.00
CA ASP A 106 -27.66 8.75 1.99
C ASP A 106 -26.81 8.53 3.27
N GLY A 107 -25.58 9.03 3.31
CA GLY A 107 -24.61 8.87 4.40
C GLY A 107 -23.86 7.52 4.42
N ASP A 108 -24.28 6.54 3.63
CA ASP A 108 -23.59 5.25 3.50
C ASP A 108 -22.47 5.35 2.45
N THR A 109 -21.22 5.15 2.87
CA THR A 109 -20.03 5.28 2.02
C THR A 109 -19.29 3.96 1.81
N ASN A 110 -19.94 2.82 2.07
CA ASN A 110 -19.32 1.49 1.94
C ASN A 110 -19.01 1.11 0.49
N HIS A 111 -19.73 1.69 -0.48
CA HIS A 111 -19.46 1.50 -1.91
C HIS A 111 -18.33 2.41 -2.43
N ILE A 112 -17.72 3.24 -1.58
CA ILE A 112 -16.58 4.09 -1.93
C ILE A 112 -15.33 3.46 -1.30
N THR A 113 -14.54 2.78 -2.12
CA THR A 113 -13.43 1.92 -1.70
C THR A 113 -12.18 2.17 -2.52
N PHE A 114 -11.01 1.93 -1.93
CA PHE A 114 -9.78 1.75 -2.71
C PHE A 114 -9.82 0.37 -3.36
N ILE A 115 -9.39 0.29 -4.62
CA ILE A 115 -9.16 -0.97 -5.32
C ILE A 115 -7.76 -0.93 -5.93
N ASN A 116 -7.07 -2.07 -5.88
CA ASN A 116 -5.87 -2.31 -6.67
C ASN A 116 -6.32 -2.95 -7.99
N GLU A 117 -6.10 -2.25 -9.10
CA GLU A 117 -6.57 -2.70 -10.41
C GLU A 117 -5.86 -4.00 -10.82
N ASP A 118 -6.60 -4.94 -11.43
CA ASP A 118 -6.06 -6.18 -12.00
C ASP A 118 -6.37 -6.29 -13.50
N ILE A 119 -6.24 -5.17 -14.22
CA ILE A 119 -6.57 -5.08 -15.65
C ILE A 119 -5.35 -4.69 -16.48
N SER A 120 -4.83 -5.64 -17.26
CA SER A 120 -3.82 -5.41 -18.31
C SER A 120 -2.69 -4.47 -17.86
N THR A 121 -2.47 -3.36 -18.59
CA THR A 121 -1.40 -2.37 -18.35
C THR A 121 -1.58 -1.52 -17.09
N ARG A 122 -2.71 -1.63 -16.39
CA ARG A 122 -2.99 -0.92 -15.14
C ARG A 122 -2.91 -1.83 -13.91
N LYS A 123 -2.51 -3.10 -14.09
CA LYS A 123 -2.36 -4.03 -12.98
C LYS A 123 -1.43 -3.46 -11.90
N GLY A 124 -1.92 -3.40 -10.66
CA GLY A 124 -1.19 -2.85 -9.53
C GLY A 124 -1.45 -1.37 -9.24
N ASN A 125 -2.21 -0.65 -10.08
CA ASN A 125 -2.57 0.74 -9.81
C ASN A 125 -3.67 0.83 -8.76
N ASP A 126 -3.48 1.70 -7.77
CA ASP A 126 -4.52 2.04 -6.81
C ASP A 126 -5.46 3.10 -7.37
N VAL A 127 -6.77 2.88 -7.20
CA VAL A 127 -7.80 3.86 -7.56
C VAL A 127 -8.92 3.87 -6.52
N VAL A 128 -9.61 5.00 -6.40
CA VAL A 128 -10.91 5.03 -5.71
C VAL A 128 -12.00 4.55 -6.67
N SER A 129 -12.72 3.53 -6.26
CA SER A 129 -13.93 3.04 -6.91
C SER A 129 -15.17 3.55 -6.18
N ILE A 130 -16.11 4.11 -6.92
CA ILE A 130 -17.45 4.47 -6.43
C ILE A 130 -18.43 3.48 -7.08
N GLY A 131 -18.97 2.58 -6.27
CA GLY A 131 -19.94 1.57 -6.69
C GLY A 131 -21.28 2.14 -7.15
N ALA A 132 -22.34 1.34 -7.13
CA ALA A 132 -23.60 1.66 -7.82
C ALA A 132 -24.35 2.92 -7.31
N LYS A 133 -24.04 3.40 -6.10
CA LYS A 133 -24.65 4.60 -5.49
C LYS A 133 -23.84 5.87 -5.78
N ASP A 134 -24.40 7.04 -5.48
CA ASP A 134 -23.68 8.31 -5.57
C ASP A 134 -22.51 8.37 -4.58
N GLY A 135 -21.49 9.15 -4.91
CA GLY A 135 -20.35 9.34 -4.02
C GLY A 135 -19.55 10.56 -4.41
N LYS A 136 -18.93 11.17 -3.40
CA LYS A 136 -18.01 12.29 -3.54
C LYS A 136 -16.75 11.97 -2.74
N ILE A 137 -15.59 12.28 -3.32
CA ILE A 137 -14.35 12.39 -2.56
C ILE A 137 -13.81 13.82 -2.68
N SER A 138 -13.25 14.35 -1.61
CA SER A 138 -12.74 15.72 -1.58
C SER A 138 -11.56 15.89 -0.63
N GLN A 139 -10.72 16.89 -0.89
CA GLN A 139 -9.72 17.36 0.06
C GLN A 139 -9.51 18.87 -0.09
N THR A 140 -9.06 19.53 0.97
CA THR A 140 -8.70 20.96 0.92
C THR A 140 -7.29 21.13 0.36
N ILE A 141 -7.15 21.94 -0.68
CA ILE A 141 -5.84 22.33 -1.24
C ILE A 141 -5.39 23.62 -0.55
N ASN A 142 -4.27 23.55 0.19
CA ASN A 142 -3.72 24.68 0.92
C ASN A 142 -2.53 25.33 0.18
N GLY A 143 -2.22 26.57 0.54
CA GLY A 143 -1.03 27.28 0.04
C GLY A 143 -1.09 27.63 -1.44
N LEU A 144 -2.30 27.90 -1.95
CA LEU A 144 -2.51 28.55 -3.24
C LEU A 144 -2.32 30.07 -3.08
N GLU A 145 -1.73 30.70 -4.09
CA GLU A 145 -1.47 32.13 -4.09
C GLU A 145 -2.62 32.90 -4.75
N PRO A 146 -3.14 33.97 -4.11
CA PRO A 146 -4.16 34.81 -4.72
C PRO A 146 -3.72 35.41 -6.06
N GLY A 147 -4.64 35.44 -7.02
CA GLY A 147 -4.39 35.99 -8.36
C GLY A 147 -3.59 35.09 -9.29
N LYS A 148 -3.25 33.86 -8.88
CA LYS A 148 -2.64 32.85 -9.76
C LYS A 148 -3.71 31.96 -10.39
N THR A 149 -3.42 31.52 -11.62
CA THR A 149 -4.22 30.50 -12.30
C THR A 149 -3.64 29.12 -12.04
N TYR A 150 -4.52 28.18 -11.66
CA TYR A 150 -4.18 26.78 -11.47
C TYR A 150 -5.02 25.92 -12.41
N SER A 151 -4.53 24.73 -12.72
CA SER A 151 -5.28 23.71 -13.46
C SER A 151 -5.35 22.44 -12.62
N LEU A 152 -6.54 21.84 -12.57
CA LEU A 152 -6.79 20.56 -11.91
C LEU A 152 -7.25 19.57 -12.97
N SER A 153 -6.70 18.36 -12.94
CA SER A 153 -7.08 17.27 -13.84
C SER A 153 -7.08 15.96 -13.08
N THR A 154 -7.98 15.06 -13.43
CA THR A 154 -8.00 13.69 -12.92
C THR A 154 -8.37 12.72 -14.03
N TRP A 155 -7.92 11.48 -13.91
CA TRP A 155 -8.31 10.39 -14.81
C TRP A 155 -9.52 9.68 -14.24
N VAL A 156 -10.63 9.70 -14.98
CA VAL A 156 -11.86 9.01 -14.60
C VAL A 156 -12.15 7.90 -15.61
N LYS A 157 -12.35 6.68 -15.11
CA LYS A 157 -13.07 5.65 -15.85
C LYS A 157 -14.52 5.69 -15.41
N ASN A 158 -15.42 5.95 -16.34
CA ASN A 158 -16.86 5.96 -16.10
C ASN A 158 -17.51 4.79 -16.83
N ASP A 159 -18.21 3.94 -16.07
CA ASP A 159 -18.96 2.82 -16.62
C ASP A 159 -20.46 3.19 -16.66
N GLY A 160 -21.04 3.16 -17.87
CA GLY A 160 -22.43 3.53 -18.12
C GLY A 160 -22.66 5.05 -18.25
N ASN A 161 -23.92 5.47 -18.23
CA ASN A 161 -24.33 6.87 -18.42
C ASN A 161 -24.42 7.64 -17.10
N ARG A 162 -23.40 7.52 -16.24
CA ARG A 162 -23.35 8.25 -14.96
C ARG A 162 -22.74 9.63 -15.14
N GLU A 163 -23.22 10.60 -14.39
CA GLU A 163 -22.61 11.93 -14.31
C GLU A 163 -21.36 11.87 -13.40
N VAL A 164 -20.26 12.46 -13.86
CA VAL A 164 -19.04 12.65 -13.07
C VAL A 164 -18.60 14.09 -13.16
N THR A 165 -18.38 14.71 -12.01
CA THR A 165 -17.97 16.11 -11.89
C THR A 165 -16.64 16.21 -11.19
N LEU A 166 -15.68 16.89 -11.82
CA LEU A 166 -14.48 17.42 -11.17
C LEU A 166 -14.74 18.90 -10.88
N GLY A 167 -14.69 19.28 -9.60
CA GLY A 167 -14.94 20.64 -9.16
C GLY A 167 -13.91 21.13 -8.14
N ALA A 168 -13.79 22.45 -8.04
CA ALA A 168 -13.08 23.12 -6.97
C ALA A 168 -14.00 24.21 -6.42
N GLU A 169 -14.13 24.26 -5.10
CA GLU A 169 -14.88 25.30 -4.40
C GLU A 169 -13.87 26.27 -3.79
N LEU A 170 -14.00 27.55 -4.13
CA LEU A 170 -13.23 28.61 -3.48
C LEU A 170 -13.97 28.99 -2.20
N GLY A 171 -13.30 28.80 -1.06
CA GLY A 171 -13.81 29.22 0.25
C GLY A 171 -13.82 30.73 0.43
#